data_AF-A0A6A7B5C8-F1
#
_entry.id   AF-A0A6A7B5C8-F1
#
_cell.length_a   1.000
_cell.length_b   1.000
_cell.length_c   1.000
_cell.angle_alpha   90.00
_cell.angle_beta   90.00
_cell.angle_gamma   90.00
#
_symmetry.space_group_name_H-M   'P 1'
#
loop_
_entity.id
_entity.type
_entity.pdbx_description
1 polymer ?
#
loop_
_entity_poly.entity_id
_entity_poly.type
_entity_poly.pdbx_seq_one_letter_code
_entity_poly.pdbx_strand_id
1 'polypeptide(L)' 'MIVGHVPSTDDTLACQRGLERLHREGVFHGDINKYSILITSEEPKFIDLEHAIVSDADNCNTGKGKDFEDLKLALSRW' A
#
# COMPACT_ATOMS: atom_id res chain seq x y z
N MET A 1 -9.63 -17.38 -8.67
CA MET A 1 -9.61 -16.10 -9.42
C MET A 1 -9.62 -15.00 -8.39
N ILE A 2 -8.64 -14.10 -8.38
CA ILE A 2 -8.68 -12.93 -7.49
C ILE A 2 -9.54 -11.89 -8.21
N VAL A 3 -10.60 -11.43 -7.53
CA VAL A 3 -11.52 -10.42 -8.03
C VAL A 3 -11.52 -9.28 -7.03
N GLY A 4 -11.50 -8.05 -7.54
CA GLY A 4 -11.45 -6.86 -6.72
C GLY A 4 -11.69 -5.59 -7.54
N HIS A 5 -11.70 -4.46 -6.86
CA HIS A 5 -11.83 -3.13 -7.46
C HIS A 5 -10.66 -2.23 -7.06
N VAL A 6 -10.43 -1.17 -7.84
CA VAL A 6 -9.52 -0.09 -7.43
C VAL A 6 -10.13 0.62 -6.22
N PRO A 7 -9.35 0.94 -5.17
CA PRO A 7 -9.88 1.49 -3.92
C PRO A 7 -10.66 2.78 -4.15
N SER A 8 -11.71 3.01 -3.36
CA SER A 8 -12.49 4.26 -3.23
C SER A 8 -12.08 5.08 -1.99
N THR A 9 -12.65 6.27 -1.80
CA THR A 9 -12.51 7.01 -0.52
C THR A 9 -12.97 6.19 0.69
N ASP A 10 -13.94 5.29 0.51
CA ASP A 10 -14.47 4.44 1.57
C ASP A 10 -13.47 3.36 1.98
N ASP A 11 -12.54 3.00 1.09
CA ASP A 11 -11.51 1.97 1.32
C ASP A 11 -10.27 2.53 2.05
N THR A 12 -10.25 3.82 2.40
CA THR A 12 -9.07 4.49 2.98
C THR A 12 -8.54 3.78 4.22
N LEU A 13 -9.43 3.45 5.16
CA LEU A 13 -9.03 2.79 6.40
C LEU A 13 -8.51 1.37 6.14
N ALA A 14 -9.10 0.66 5.17
CA ALA A 14 -8.66 -0.67 4.78
C ALA A 14 -7.25 -0.60 4.18
N CYS A 15 -7.03 0.30 3.22
CA CYS A 15 -5.72 0.49 2.57
C CYS A 15 -4.64 0.85 3.58
N GLN A 16 -4.94 1.77 4.51
CA GLN A 16 -3.97 2.17 5.54
C GLN A 16 -3.55 0.97 6.40
N ARG A 17 -4.52 0.17 6.87
CA ARG A 17 -4.23 -1.04 7.68
C ARG A 17 -3.46 -2.09 6.88
N GLY A 18 -3.80 -2.27 5.60
CA GLY A 18 -3.08 -3.17 4.70
C GLY A 18 -1.62 -2.73 4.51
N LEU A 19 -1.39 -1.44 4.34
CA LEU A 19 -0.06 -0.88 4.17
C LEU A 19 0.78 -0.99 5.47
N GLU A 20 0.16 -0.70 6.61
CA GLU A 20 0.79 -0.91 7.93
C GLU A 20 1.22 -2.37 8.13
N ARG A 21 0.40 -3.32 7.65
CA ARG A 21 0.74 -4.74 7.69
C ARG A 21 1.91 -5.06 6.77
N LEU A 22 1.90 -4.56 5.53
CA LEU A 22 3.00 -4.73 4.58
C LEU A 22 4.34 -4.23 5.17
N HIS A 23 4.32 -3.04 5.76
CA HIS A 23 5.47 -2.44 6.44
C HIS A 23 5.94 -3.25 7.65
N ARG A 24 5.03 -3.92 8.36
CA ARG A 24 5.36 -4.78 9.51
C ARG A 24 6.08 -6.06 9.09
N GLU A 25 5.75 -6.59 7.92
CA GLU A 25 6.46 -7.70 7.29
C GLU A 25 7.81 -7.25 6.68
N GLY A 26 8.21 -5.98 6.88
CA GLY A 26 9.49 -5.44 6.42
C GLY A 26 9.49 -5.02 4.95
N VAL A 27 8.32 -4.98 4.29
CA VAL A 27 8.18 -4.60 2.89
C VAL A 27 7.68 -3.16 2.78
N PHE A 28 8.40 -2.33 2.04
CA PHE A 28 8.00 -0.95 1.68
C PHE A 28 7.78 -0.91 0.18
N HIS A 29 6.65 -0.40 -0.29
CA HIS A 29 6.24 -0.52 -1.69
C HIS A 29 7.03 0.43 -2.60
N GLY A 30 7.29 1.66 -2.17
CA GLY A 30 8.16 2.62 -2.86
C GLY A 30 7.51 3.40 -4.01
N ASP A 31 6.33 3.01 -4.49
CA ASP A 31 5.61 3.70 -5.56
C ASP A 31 4.09 3.46 -5.48
N ILE A 32 3.48 3.82 -4.35
CA ILE A 32 2.04 3.59 -4.15
C ILE A 32 1.22 4.53 -5.04
N ASN A 33 0.31 3.93 -5.82
CA ASN A 33 -0.70 4.66 -6.54
C ASN A 33 -2.02 3.88 -6.55
N LYS A 34 -3.11 4.49 -7.02
CA LYS A 34 -4.45 3.88 -6.98
C LYS A 34 -4.52 2.55 -7.75
N TYR A 35 -3.72 2.39 -8.79
CA TYR A 35 -3.72 1.20 -9.63
C TYR A 35 -2.80 0.10 -9.09
N SER A 36 -1.90 0.43 -8.16
CA SER A 36 -1.07 -0.55 -7.45
C SER A 36 -1.80 -1.20 -6.26
N ILE A 37 -3.08 -0.86 -6.05
CA ILE A 37 -3.91 -1.39 -4.96
C ILE A 37 -5.15 -2.07 -5.56
N LEU A 38 -5.39 -3.31 -5.13
CA LEU A 38 -6.60 -4.06 -5.44
C LEU A 38 -7.36 -4.38 -4.15
N ILE A 39 -8.56 -3.84 -4.01
CA ILE A 39 -9.45 -4.17 -2.89
C ILE A 39 -10.14 -5.48 -3.19
N THR A 40 -9.92 -6.48 -2.34
CA THR A 40 -10.57 -7.80 -2.43
C THR A 40 -11.58 -7.98 -1.32
N SER A 41 -12.35 -9.08 -1.37
CA SER A 41 -13.30 -9.43 -0.30
C SER A 41 -12.65 -9.73 1.06
N GLU A 42 -11.34 -10.00 1.08
CA GLU A 42 -10.60 -10.32 2.30
C GLU A 42 -9.79 -9.12 2.79
N GLU A 43 -8.94 -8.58 1.94
CA GLU A 43 -8.02 -7.48 2.27
C GLU A 43 -7.54 -6.72 1.03
N PRO A 44 -7.03 -5.48 1.20
CA PRO A 44 -6.29 -4.81 0.14
C PRO A 44 -5.03 -5.59 -0.21
N LYS A 45 -4.79 -5.77 -1.51
CA LYS A 45 -3.55 -6.32 -2.03
C LYS A 45 -2.75 -5.23 -2.74
N PHE A 46 -1.50 -5.08 -2.35
CA PHE A 46 -0.54 -4.21 -3.01
C PHE A 46 0.19 -5.02 -4.07
N ILE A 47 0.16 -4.53 -5.31
CA ILE A 47 0.79 -5.12 -6.48
C ILE A 47 1.82 -4.13 -7.03
N ASP A 48 2.55 -4.50 -8.09
CA ASP A 48 3.55 -3.62 -8.70
C ASP A 48 4.70 -3.25 -7.75
N LEU A 49 5.37 -4.29 -7.24
CA LEU A 49 6.43 -4.19 -6.22
C LEU A 49 7.83 -3.96 -6.83
N GLU A 50 7.93 -3.44 -8.06
CA GLU A 50 9.22 -3.24 -8.72
C GLU A 50 10.12 -2.20 -8.02
N HIS A 51 9.51 -1.25 -7.33
CA HIS A 51 10.18 -0.24 -6.50
C HIS A 51 10.25 -0.64 -5.01
N ALA A 52 9.82 -1.86 -4.67
CA ALA A 52 9.72 -2.26 -3.29
C ALA A 52 11.09 -2.54 -2.66
N ILE A 53 11.22 -2.17 -1.39
CA ILE A 53 12.39 -2.43 -0.57
C ILE A 53 11.99 -3.41 0.54
N VAL A 54 12.75 -4.49 0.67
CA VAL A 54 12.64 -5.43 1.79
C VAL A 54 13.74 -5.09 2.80
N SER A 55 13.36 -4.77 4.03
CA SER A 55 14.31 -4.45 5.08
C SER A 55 14.69 -5.69 5.90
N ASP A 56 15.99 -5.89 6.08
CA ASP A 56 16.54 -6.72 7.16
C ASP A 56 16.81 -5.79 8.35
N ALA A 57 15.82 -5.68 9.23
CA ALA A 57 15.80 -5.04 10.55
C ALA A 57 16.19 -3.55 10.77
N ASP A 58 17.12 -2.89 10.07
CA ASP A 58 17.77 -1.69 10.67
C ASP A 58 17.69 -0.33 9.93
N ASN A 59 17.03 -0.18 8.77
CA ASN A 59 16.97 1.15 8.10
C ASN A 59 15.71 1.40 7.26
N CYS A 60 14.54 1.46 7.88
CA CYS A 60 13.25 1.57 7.15
C CYS A 60 12.45 2.88 7.35
N ASN A 61 12.97 3.87 8.08
CA ASN A 61 12.18 5.07 8.40
C ASN A 61 11.83 5.90 7.14
N THR A 62 12.70 5.92 6.14
CA THR A 62 12.48 6.69 4.90
C THR A 62 11.38 6.09 4.02
N GLY A 63 11.32 4.76 3.89
CA GLY A 63 10.32 4.08 3.05
C GLY A 63 8.90 4.16 3.61
N LYS A 64 8.77 4.09 4.95
CA LYS A 64 7.47 4.23 5.64
C LYS A 64 6.78 5.54 5.32
N GLY A 65 7.49 6.66 5.50
CA GLY A 65 6.89 7.99 5.34
C GLY A 65 6.36 8.23 3.92
N LYS A 66 7.14 7.84 2.91
CA LYS A 66 6.76 8.02 1.51
C LYS A 66 5.50 7.25 1.14
N ASP A 67 5.44 5.96 1.46
CA ASP A 67 4.30 5.10 1.13
C ASP A 67 2.97 5.63 1.70
N PHE A 68 2.97 6.15 2.94
CA PHE A 68 1.75 6.70 3.54
C PHE A 68 1.28 7.99 2.86
N GLU A 69 2.20 8.87 2.48
CA GLU A 69 1.85 10.11 1.77
C GLU A 69 1.36 9.80 0.35
N ASP A 70 2.02 8.87 -0.34
CA ASP A 70 1.60 8.39 -1.65
C ASP A 70 0.21 7.73 -1.57
N LEU A 71 -0.08 6.95 -0.53
CA LEU A 71 -1.40 6.38 -0.30
C LEU A 71 -2.48 7.45 -0.10
N LYS A 72 -2.21 8.49 0.71
CA LYS A 72 -3.15 9.61 0.88
C LYS A 72 -3.39 10.34 -0.43
N LEU A 73 -2.34 10.54 -1.24
CA LEU A 73 -2.46 11.17 -2.55
C LEU A 73 -3.29 10.31 -3.51
N ALA A 74 -3.04 9.01 -3.54
CA ALA A 74 -3.77 8.04 -4.35
C ALA A 74 -5.27 8.02 -4.04
N LEU A 75 -5.64 8.24 -2.78
CA LEU A 75 -7.03 8.19 -2.32
C LEU A 75 -7.73 9.56 -2.24
N SER A 76 -7.02 10.67 -2.46
CA SER A 76 -7.61 12.02 -2.45
C SER A 76 -8.02 12.54 -3.84
N ARG A 77 -7.51 11.94 -4.92
CA ARG A 77 -7.78 12.35 -6.32
C ARG A 77 -8.99 11.65 -6.93
N TRP A 78 -10.17 11.92 -6.38
CA TRP A 78 -11.46 11.49 -6.94
C TRP A 78 -12.09 12.55 -7.82
#